data_AF-A0A444B9J1-F1
#
_entry.id   AF-A0A444B9J1-F1
#
_cell.length_a   1.000
_cell.length_b   1.000
_cell.length_c   1.000
_cell.angle_alpha   90.00
_cell.angle_beta   90.00
_cell.angle_gamma   90.00
#
_symmetry.space_group_name_H-M   'P 1'
#
loop_
_entity.id
_entity.type
_entity.pdbx_description
1 polymer ?
#
loop_
_entity_poly.entity_id
_entity_poly.type
_entity_poly.pdbx_seq_one_letter_code
_entity_poly.pdbx_strand_id
1 'polypeptide(L)'
;MLDMTDRSTFSAAGVDRIHATGRAVIDLAAGWPTRDTVLGGEAGPVWDVDAPLDRPITVDVVGPLGALRVEATTIRLLVGGDELVSVVGLTRSFDDGQRAADELRRTAEVLGLAPEPTTALVDRVVDGPVERRRRHGLHGGQALGIRGGVTLHRLPARGQAPALEVLEWSFTPLADQAPPAEGPASADPSAQDTWLRL
;
A
#
# COMPACT_ATOMS: atom_id res chain seq x y z
N MET A 1 -5.40 22.35 -7.88
CA MET A 1 -4.43 22.02 -8.94
C MET A 1 -3.11 21.81 -8.22
N LEU A 2 -2.68 20.57 -8.01
CA LEU A 2 -1.35 20.28 -7.45
C LEU A 2 -0.33 20.74 -8.49
N ASP A 3 0.67 21.51 -8.06
CA ASP A 3 1.74 21.95 -8.94
C ASP A 3 2.53 20.70 -9.40
N MET A 4 3.00 20.66 -10.65
CA MET A 4 3.73 19.51 -11.19
C MET A 4 5.02 19.22 -10.41
N THR A 5 5.50 20.21 -9.65
CA THR A 5 6.65 20.17 -8.73
C THR A 5 6.40 19.42 -7.42
N ASP A 6 5.14 19.15 -7.06
CA ASP A 6 4.77 18.43 -5.82
C ASP A 6 4.83 16.90 -5.96
N ARG A 7 4.95 16.38 -7.19
CA ARG A 7 5.04 14.93 -7.43
C ARG A 7 6.39 14.39 -7.01
N SER A 8 6.40 13.31 -6.24
CA SER A 8 7.64 12.64 -5.90
C SER A 8 8.22 11.91 -7.10
N THR A 9 9.50 12.15 -7.33
CA THR A 9 10.28 11.33 -8.24
C THR A 9 10.96 10.24 -7.42
N PHE A 10 11.10 9.05 -8.00
CA PHE A 10 11.86 7.96 -7.41
C PHE A 10 13.18 7.82 -8.18
N SER A 11 13.89 8.95 -8.35
CA SER A 11 15.31 9.02 -8.74
C SER A 11 16.17 8.89 -7.50
N ALA A 12 17.49 8.74 -7.63
CA ALA A 12 18.40 9.03 -6.51
C ALA A 12 18.14 10.42 -5.90
N ALA A 13 18.12 11.48 -6.72
CA ALA A 13 17.81 12.84 -6.27
C ALA A 13 16.37 13.02 -5.72
N GLY A 14 15.42 12.22 -6.21
CA GLY A 14 14.04 12.21 -5.74
C GLY A 14 13.90 11.57 -4.37
N VAL A 15 14.55 10.42 -4.17
CA VAL A 15 14.66 9.71 -2.89
C VAL A 15 15.36 10.60 -1.86
N ASP A 16 16.47 11.26 -2.22
CA ASP A 16 17.15 12.21 -1.34
C ASP A 16 16.22 13.35 -0.90
N ARG A 17 15.35 13.83 -1.81
CA ARG A 17 14.33 14.84 -1.47
C ARG A 17 13.24 14.28 -0.56
N ILE A 18 12.77 13.06 -0.78
CA ILE A 18 11.80 12.40 0.10
C ILE A 18 12.40 12.27 1.51
N HIS A 19 13.67 11.85 1.61
CA HIS A 19 14.37 11.75 2.88
C HIS A 19 14.54 13.12 3.56
N ALA A 20 14.93 14.15 2.80
CA ALA A 20 15.13 15.49 3.33
C ALA A 20 13.82 16.16 3.80
N THR A 21 12.70 15.85 3.15
CA THR A 21 11.39 16.49 3.44
C THR A 21 10.47 15.66 4.33
N GLY A 22 10.73 14.36 4.47
CA GLY A 22 9.85 13.43 5.17
C GLY A 22 8.49 13.25 4.49
N ARG A 23 8.40 13.55 3.17
CA ARG A 23 7.14 13.54 2.43
C ARG A 23 7.30 12.93 1.05
N ALA A 24 6.28 12.18 0.62
CA ALA A 24 6.14 11.69 -0.74
C ALA A 24 4.72 11.93 -1.30
N VAL A 25 4.61 12.12 -2.61
CA VAL A 25 3.33 12.23 -3.34
C VAL A 25 3.34 11.26 -4.52
N ILE A 26 2.40 10.32 -4.53
CA ILE A 26 2.20 9.31 -5.57
C ILE A 26 0.90 9.65 -6.30
N ASP A 27 1.02 10.28 -7.47
CA ASP A 27 -0.11 10.72 -8.29
C ASP A 27 -0.47 9.63 -9.33
N LEU A 28 -1.49 8.84 -9.00
CA LEU A 28 -2.07 7.80 -9.86
C LEU A 28 -3.20 8.35 -10.75
N ALA A 29 -3.67 9.58 -10.51
CA ALA A 29 -4.69 10.23 -11.35
C ALA A 29 -4.13 10.59 -12.74
N ALA A 30 -2.84 10.90 -12.81
CA ALA A 30 -2.13 11.21 -14.06
C ALA A 30 -1.70 9.97 -14.86
N GLY A 31 -2.00 8.76 -14.36
CA GLY A 31 -1.54 7.49 -14.91
C GLY A 31 -0.64 6.74 -13.92
N TRP A 32 -0.41 5.46 -14.20
CA TRP A 32 0.47 4.63 -13.37
C TRP A 32 1.94 4.99 -13.64
N PRO A 33 2.79 5.01 -12.59
CA PRO A 33 4.22 5.14 -12.81
C PRO A 33 4.69 4.00 -13.74
N THR A 34 5.46 4.36 -14.74
CA THR A 34 6.14 3.48 -15.68
C THR A 34 7.61 3.48 -15.36
N ARG A 35 8.37 2.52 -15.88
CA ARG A 35 9.83 2.54 -15.79
C ARG A 35 10.46 3.88 -16.20
N ASP A 36 9.88 4.56 -17.20
CA ASP A 36 10.37 5.84 -17.71
C ASP A 36 9.93 7.06 -16.89
N THR A 37 8.79 6.98 -16.19
CA THR A 37 8.26 8.07 -15.33
C THR A 37 8.63 7.90 -13.85
N VAL A 38 9.08 6.71 -13.46
CA VAL A 38 10.00 6.51 -12.33
C VAL A 38 11.34 7.13 -12.73
N LEU A 39 11.41 8.45 -12.60
CA LEU A 39 12.48 9.30 -13.11
C LEU A 39 13.85 8.88 -12.54
N GLY A 40 14.56 7.99 -13.24
CA GLY A 40 16.02 7.90 -13.24
C GLY A 40 16.71 7.41 -11.96
N GLY A 41 16.54 6.14 -11.60
CA GLY A 41 17.68 5.39 -11.09
C GLY A 41 17.94 4.16 -11.93
N GLU A 42 19.11 3.58 -11.73
CA GLU A 42 19.48 2.36 -12.44
C GLU A 42 18.41 1.28 -12.28
N ALA A 43 18.23 0.52 -13.35
CA ALA A 43 17.31 -0.61 -13.40
C ALA A 43 17.53 -1.56 -12.22
N GLY A 44 16.62 -1.55 -11.25
CA GLY A 44 16.58 -2.47 -10.12
C GLY A 44 15.19 -3.12 -10.01
N PRO A 45 15.07 -4.40 -9.66
CA PRO A 45 13.81 -5.16 -9.72
C PRO A 45 12.76 -4.71 -8.68
N VAL A 46 13.18 -4.02 -7.62
CA VAL A 46 12.32 -3.52 -6.54
C VAL A 46 12.97 -2.28 -5.99
N TRP A 47 12.21 -1.19 -5.85
CA TRP A 47 12.65 -0.03 -5.10
C TRP A 47 11.96 -0.06 -3.75
N ASP A 48 12.73 -0.50 -2.76
CA ASP A 48 12.39 -0.44 -1.35
C ASP A 48 12.97 0.89 -0.87
N VAL A 49 12.16 1.95 -0.82
CA VAL A 49 12.55 3.13 -0.05
C VAL A 49 12.37 2.72 1.41
N ASP A 50 13.38 2.01 1.89
CA ASP A 50 13.55 1.74 3.30
C ASP A 50 14.02 3.05 3.90
N ALA A 51 13.12 3.66 4.65
CA ALA A 51 13.50 4.63 5.63
C ALA A 51 13.76 3.84 6.91
N PRO A 52 15.02 3.49 7.26
CA PRO A 52 15.39 3.38 8.66
C PRO A 52 15.44 4.81 9.21
N LEU A 53 14.30 5.51 9.14
CA LEU A 53 14.11 6.75 9.83
C LEU A 53 13.64 6.35 11.21
N ASP A 54 14.18 7.01 12.22
CA ASP A 54 13.61 6.97 13.56
C ASP A 54 12.13 7.47 13.59
N ARG A 55 11.55 7.89 12.43
CA ARG A 55 10.21 8.48 12.26
C ARG A 55 9.58 8.15 10.89
N PRO A 56 8.27 7.84 10.83
CA PRO A 56 7.54 7.66 9.57
C PRO A 56 7.57 8.89 8.64
N ILE A 57 7.45 8.68 7.32
CA ILE A 57 7.21 9.74 6.32
C ILE A 57 5.72 9.86 5.98
N THR A 58 5.29 11.05 5.58
CA THR A 58 3.94 11.28 5.05
C THR A 58 3.86 10.94 3.58
N VAL A 59 2.97 10.03 3.18
CA VAL A 59 2.74 9.66 1.78
C VAL A 59 1.33 10.05 1.36
N ASP A 60 1.22 10.91 0.34
CA ASP A 60 -0.03 11.28 -0.30
C ASP A 60 -0.24 10.41 -1.55
N VAL A 61 -1.21 9.51 -1.55
CA VAL A 61 -1.64 8.74 -2.73
C VAL A 61 -2.83 9.45 -3.37
N VAL A 62 -2.67 9.98 -4.57
CA VAL A 62 -3.72 10.71 -5.30
C VAL A 62 -4.28 9.80 -6.38
N GLY A 63 -5.53 9.38 -6.23
CA GLY A 63 -6.29 8.68 -7.27
C GLY A 63 -7.17 9.64 -8.07
N PRO A 64 -7.81 9.16 -9.16
CA PRO A 64 -8.65 10.01 -10.02
C PRO A 64 -9.81 10.72 -9.31
N LEU A 65 -10.33 10.13 -8.23
CA LEU A 65 -11.54 10.62 -7.54
C LEU A 65 -11.27 11.16 -6.13
N GLY A 66 -10.03 11.03 -5.62
CA GLY A 66 -9.71 11.40 -4.26
C GLY A 66 -8.25 11.18 -3.91
N ALA A 67 -7.88 11.51 -2.68
CA ALA A 67 -6.54 11.27 -2.17
C ALA A 67 -6.57 10.60 -0.80
N LEU A 68 -5.59 9.75 -0.55
CA LEU A 68 -5.36 9.08 0.72
C LEU A 68 -3.98 9.51 1.23
N ARG A 69 -3.96 10.08 2.44
CA ARG A 69 -2.73 10.36 3.17
C ARG A 69 -2.51 9.25 4.19
N VAL A 70 -1.35 8.62 4.14
CA VAL A 70 -0.91 7.65 5.16
C VAL A 70 0.49 8.00 5.61
N GLU A 71 0.82 7.64 6.85
CA GLU A 71 2.21 7.60 7.25
C GLU A 71 2.77 6.22 6.94
N ALA A 72 3.97 6.17 6.38
CA ALA A 72 4.65 4.93 6.04
C ALA A 72 6.11 4.99 6.50
N THR A 73 6.65 3.85 6.92
CA THR A 73 8.09 3.67 7.09
C THR A 73 8.74 3.13 5.82
N THR A 74 7.93 2.57 4.92
CA THR A 74 8.42 1.91 3.72
C THR A 74 7.50 2.20 2.54
N ILE A 75 8.09 2.59 1.41
CA ILE A 75 7.41 2.67 0.10
C ILE A 75 8.03 1.61 -0.80
N ARG A 76 7.19 0.70 -1.29
CA ARG A 76 7.56 -0.35 -2.24
C ARG A 76 6.85 -0.14 -3.56
N LEU A 77 7.61 -0.03 -4.63
CA LEU A 77 7.08 -0.02 -5.99
C LEU A 77 7.44 -1.34 -6.67
N LEU A 78 6.43 -2.12 -7.08
CA LEU A 78 6.63 -3.34 -7.84
C LEU A 78 6.34 -3.06 -9.32
N VAL A 79 7.33 -3.28 -10.18
CA VAL A 79 7.21 -3.15 -11.65
C VAL A 79 6.97 -4.55 -12.24
N GLY A 80 5.90 -4.72 -13.02
CA GLY A 80 5.56 -5.95 -13.73
C GLY A 80 6.47 -6.21 -14.95
N GLY A 81 6.30 -7.37 -15.60
CA GLY A 81 7.14 -7.79 -16.75
C GLY A 81 6.96 -6.94 -18.01
N ASP A 82 5.88 -6.20 -18.08
CA ASP A 82 5.48 -5.21 -19.08
C ASP A 82 5.91 -3.77 -18.70
N GLU A 83 6.82 -3.64 -17.72
CA GLU A 83 7.46 -2.40 -17.27
C GLU A 83 6.52 -1.34 -16.63
N LEU A 84 5.28 -1.75 -16.33
CA LEU A 84 4.30 -0.96 -15.58
C LEU A 84 4.42 -1.21 -14.08
N VAL A 85 4.34 -0.17 -13.24
CA VAL A 85 4.15 -0.37 -11.80
C VAL A 85 2.82 -1.09 -11.59
N SER A 86 2.91 -2.31 -11.08
CA SER A 86 1.77 -3.20 -10.83
C SER A 86 1.24 -3.04 -9.41
N VAL A 87 2.09 -2.63 -8.45
CA VAL A 87 1.69 -2.41 -7.06
C VAL A 87 2.49 -1.28 -6.42
N VAL A 88 1.79 -0.35 -5.77
CA VAL A 88 2.36 0.54 -4.76
C VAL A 88 2.03 -0.06 -3.39
N GLY A 89 3.05 -0.52 -2.68
CA GLY A 89 2.96 -1.01 -1.31
C GLY A 89 3.47 0.03 -0.32
N LEU A 90 2.66 0.40 0.68
CA LEU A 90 3.09 1.27 1.78
C LEU A 90 3.01 0.46 3.06
N THR A 91 3.99 0.55 3.94
CA THR A 91 3.99 -0.22 5.19
C THR A 91 4.24 0.68 6.39
N ARG A 92 3.51 0.44 7.49
CA ARG A 92 3.74 1.06 8.80
C ARG A 92 3.51 0.05 9.91
N SER A 93 4.41 0.05 10.88
CA SER A 93 4.29 -0.76 12.09
C SER A 93 3.78 0.07 13.27
N PHE A 94 3.04 -0.57 14.15
CA PHE A 94 2.48 -0.01 15.37
C PHE A 94 2.75 -0.98 16.52
N ASP A 95 3.25 -0.46 17.63
CA ASP A 95 3.39 -1.16 18.92
C ASP A 95 2.17 -0.97 19.83
N ASP A 96 1.21 -0.18 19.37
CA ASP A 96 -0.08 0.12 20.02
C ASP A 96 -1.24 -0.31 19.11
N GLY A 97 -1.95 -1.35 19.53
CA GLY A 97 -3.10 -1.88 18.80
C GLY A 97 -4.22 -0.85 18.62
N GLN A 98 -4.45 0.04 19.58
CA GLN A 98 -5.47 1.07 19.44
C GLN A 98 -5.12 2.04 18.31
N ARG A 99 -3.86 2.45 18.21
CA ARG A 99 -3.39 3.31 17.11
C ARG A 99 -3.46 2.62 15.75
N ALA A 100 -3.15 1.33 15.68
CA ALA A 100 -3.34 0.54 14.47
C ALA A 100 -4.81 0.43 14.07
N ALA A 101 -5.71 0.21 15.04
CA ALA A 101 -7.14 0.13 14.81
C ALA A 101 -7.74 1.46 14.33
N ASP A 102 -7.32 2.58 14.92
CA ASP A 102 -7.74 3.91 14.50
C ASP A 102 -7.30 4.21 13.05
N GLU A 103 -6.08 3.83 12.70
CA GLU A 103 -5.57 4.00 11.33
C GLU A 103 -6.29 3.08 10.32
N LEU A 104 -6.60 1.85 10.72
CA LEU A 104 -7.40 0.93 9.92
C LEU A 104 -8.79 1.49 9.65
N ARG A 105 -9.49 2.03 10.66
CA ARG A 105 -10.81 2.67 10.49
C ARG A 105 -10.75 3.84 9.51
N ARG A 106 -9.78 4.74 9.70
CA ARG A 106 -9.58 5.92 8.83
C ARG A 106 -9.35 5.49 7.38
N THR A 107 -8.47 4.52 7.17
CA THR A 107 -8.19 4.04 5.82
C THR A 107 -9.39 3.34 5.20
N ALA A 108 -10.10 2.52 5.99
CA ALA A 108 -11.25 1.77 5.52
C ALA A 108 -12.35 2.68 4.98
N GLU A 109 -12.62 3.78 5.67
CA GLU A 109 -13.55 4.82 5.21
C GLU A 109 -13.11 5.43 3.87
N VAL A 110 -11.84 5.87 3.78
CA VAL A 110 -11.31 6.52 2.56
C VAL A 110 -11.21 5.57 1.38
N LEU A 111 -10.96 4.28 1.60
CA LEU A 111 -10.96 3.27 0.54
C LEU A 111 -12.37 2.77 0.22
N GLY A 112 -13.40 3.08 1.02
CA GLY A 112 -14.73 2.49 0.84
C GLY A 112 -14.73 0.98 1.09
N LEU A 113 -14.03 0.51 2.12
CA LEU A 113 -14.11 -0.87 2.58
C LEU A 113 -15.47 -1.14 3.23
N ALA A 114 -15.95 -2.38 3.13
CA ALA A 114 -17.20 -2.78 3.76
C ALA A 114 -17.12 -2.66 5.30
N PRO A 115 -18.17 -2.11 5.97
CA PRO A 115 -18.14 -1.89 7.42
C PRO A 115 -17.94 -3.16 8.25
N GLU A 116 -18.69 -4.22 7.97
CA GLU A 116 -18.66 -5.46 8.78
C GLU A 116 -17.27 -6.11 8.87
N PRO A 117 -16.58 -6.44 7.75
CA PRO A 117 -15.25 -7.04 7.83
C PRO A 117 -14.20 -6.08 8.40
N THR A 118 -14.40 -4.77 8.24
CA THR A 118 -13.55 -3.75 8.86
C THR A 118 -13.70 -3.76 10.38
N THR A 119 -14.93 -3.70 10.90
CA THR A 119 -15.22 -3.76 12.34
C THR A 119 -14.67 -5.04 12.95
N ALA A 120 -14.88 -6.19 12.31
CA ALA A 120 -14.34 -7.46 12.78
C ALA A 120 -12.81 -7.50 12.80
N LEU A 121 -12.13 -6.76 11.92
CA LEU A 121 -10.66 -6.65 11.96
C LEU A 121 -10.20 -5.69 13.05
N VAL A 122 -10.89 -4.55 13.21
CA VAL A 122 -10.66 -3.59 14.29
C VAL A 122 -10.78 -4.23 15.67
N ASP A 123 -11.85 -4.97 15.93
CA ASP A 123 -12.09 -5.63 17.22
C ASP A 123 -10.97 -6.65 17.52
N ARG A 124 -10.47 -7.35 16.49
CA ARG A 124 -9.33 -8.26 16.61
C ARG A 124 -8.01 -7.56 16.90
N VAL A 125 -7.81 -6.36 16.37
CA VAL A 125 -6.61 -5.55 16.65
C VAL A 125 -6.62 -5.08 18.11
N VAL A 126 -7.76 -4.62 18.62
CA VAL A 126 -7.89 -4.06 19.98
C VAL A 126 -7.92 -5.15 21.04
N ASP A 127 -8.79 -6.14 20.89
CA ASP A 127 -9.10 -7.12 21.93
C ASP A 127 -8.68 -8.56 21.58
N GLY A 128 -8.22 -8.79 20.35
CA GLY A 128 -7.85 -10.12 19.88
C GLY A 128 -6.53 -10.62 20.48
N PRO A 129 -6.33 -11.95 20.54
CA PRO A 129 -5.10 -12.54 21.05
C PRO A 129 -3.91 -12.25 20.13
N VAL A 130 -2.71 -12.08 20.70
CA VAL A 130 -1.48 -11.99 19.92
C VAL A 130 -1.27 -13.29 19.13
N GLU A 131 -1.18 -13.18 17.81
CA GLU A 131 -1.04 -14.33 16.91
C GLU A 131 0.40 -14.50 16.39
N ARG A 132 0.80 -15.75 16.09
CA ARG A 132 2.03 -16.01 15.34
C ARG A 132 1.81 -15.64 13.86
N ARG A 133 2.38 -14.52 13.43
CA ARG A 133 2.39 -13.97 12.04
C ARG A 133 1.23 -14.47 11.18
N ARG A 134 0.13 -13.73 11.21
CA ARG A 134 -1.03 -13.96 10.34
C ARG A 134 -1.33 -12.73 9.51
N ARG A 135 -1.90 -12.95 8.32
CA ARG A 135 -2.32 -11.91 7.38
C ARG A 135 -3.84 -11.84 7.30
N HIS A 136 -4.37 -10.62 7.33
CA HIS A 136 -5.78 -10.33 7.13
C HIS A 136 -5.91 -9.26 6.05
N GLY A 137 -6.60 -9.54 4.96
CA GLY A 137 -6.73 -8.63 3.83
C GLY A 137 -8.14 -8.06 3.70
N LEU A 138 -8.23 -6.78 3.37
CA LEU A 138 -9.44 -6.09 2.93
C LEU A 138 -9.14 -5.38 1.61
N HIS A 139 -10.11 -5.33 0.71
CA HIS A 139 -9.99 -4.67 -0.60
C HIS A 139 -11.12 -3.67 -0.83
N GLY A 140 -10.78 -2.54 -1.45
CA GLY A 140 -11.66 -1.43 -1.81
C GLY A 140 -10.98 -0.49 -2.80
N GLY A 141 -11.31 0.80 -2.75
CA GLY A 141 -10.67 1.87 -3.52
C GLY A 141 -11.64 2.71 -4.36
N GLN A 142 -12.96 2.48 -4.24
CA GLN A 142 -14.00 3.22 -4.96
C GLN A 142 -13.87 4.73 -4.75
N ALA A 143 -13.63 5.17 -3.51
CA ALA A 143 -13.50 6.58 -3.17
C ALA A 143 -12.21 7.24 -3.71
N LEU A 144 -11.21 6.45 -4.11
CA LEU A 144 -10.01 6.95 -4.78
C LEU A 144 -10.09 6.82 -6.31
N GLY A 145 -10.99 5.99 -6.85
CA GLY A 145 -11.05 5.67 -8.29
C GLY A 145 -9.96 4.71 -8.76
N ILE A 146 -9.38 3.91 -7.84
CA ILE A 146 -8.35 2.89 -8.11
C ILE A 146 -8.67 1.61 -7.30
N ARG A 147 -7.96 0.50 -7.51
CA ARG A 147 -8.03 -0.65 -6.60
C ARG A 147 -7.04 -0.42 -5.46
N GLY A 148 -7.53 -0.42 -4.23
CA GLY A 148 -6.76 -0.31 -3.00
C GLY A 148 -7.04 -1.47 -2.05
N GLY A 149 -6.11 -1.79 -1.18
CA GLY A 149 -6.29 -2.81 -0.14
C GLY A 149 -5.49 -2.49 1.10
N VAL A 150 -5.89 -3.07 2.22
CA VAL A 150 -5.14 -3.02 3.48
C VAL A 150 -4.94 -4.45 3.95
N THR A 151 -3.68 -4.81 4.20
CA THR A 151 -3.31 -6.07 4.84
C THR A 151 -2.76 -5.77 6.22
N LEU A 152 -3.34 -6.38 7.25
CA LEU A 152 -2.77 -6.40 8.60
C LEU A 152 -1.88 -7.63 8.78
N HIS A 153 -0.65 -7.43 9.24
CA HIS A 153 0.23 -8.48 9.75
C HIS A 153 0.41 -8.31 11.26
N ARG A 154 0.07 -9.34 12.04
CA ARG A 154 0.30 -9.34 13.49
C ARG A 154 1.56 -10.11 13.84
N LEU A 155 2.61 -9.42 14.28
CA LEU A 155 3.88 -10.03 14.70
C LEU A 155 3.87 -10.22 16.22
N PRO A 156 4.16 -11.44 16.72
CA PRO A 156 4.16 -11.68 18.15
C PRO A 156 5.33 -10.99 18.84
N ALA A 157 5.16 -10.67 20.13
CA ALA A 157 6.22 -10.18 20.98
C ALA A 157 7.42 -11.15 21.01
N ARG A 158 8.65 -10.60 21.06
CA ARG A 158 9.89 -11.38 21.08
C ARG A 158 10.84 -10.83 22.15
N GLY A 159 11.05 -11.60 23.21
CA GLY A 159 11.91 -11.18 24.32
C GLY A 159 11.38 -9.91 24.97
N GLN A 160 12.15 -8.82 24.90
CA GLN A 160 11.75 -7.50 25.43
C GLN A 160 10.98 -6.63 24.41
N ALA A 161 10.86 -7.05 23.14
CA ALA A 161 10.12 -6.29 22.13
C ALA A 161 8.60 -6.57 22.21
N PRO A 162 7.75 -5.52 22.16
CA PRO A 162 6.29 -5.69 22.16
C PRO A 162 5.80 -6.40 20.88
N ALA A 163 4.54 -6.84 20.90
CA ALA A 163 3.87 -7.28 19.67
C ALA A 163 3.73 -6.08 18.71
N LEU A 164 3.77 -6.36 17.41
CA LEU A 164 3.65 -5.31 16.39
C LEU A 164 2.48 -5.61 15.46
N GLU A 165 1.64 -4.62 15.25
CA GLU A 165 0.65 -4.58 14.19
C GLU A 165 1.25 -3.86 12.99
N VAL A 166 1.28 -4.51 11.83
CA VAL A 166 1.84 -3.94 10.60
C VAL A 166 0.71 -3.77 9.61
N LEU A 167 0.43 -2.53 9.23
CA LEU A 167 -0.50 -2.21 8.15
C LEU A 167 0.28 -2.08 6.84
N GLU A 168 -0.17 -2.80 5.82
CA GLU A 168 0.31 -2.72 4.46
C GLU A 168 -0.81 -2.24 3.55
N TRP A 169 -0.69 -1.04 3.00
CA TRP A 169 -1.58 -0.55 1.95
C TRP A 169 -1.06 -1.01 0.59
N SER A 170 -1.92 -1.58 -0.23
CA SER A 170 -1.59 -1.98 -1.60
C SER A 170 -2.51 -1.30 -2.60
N PHE A 171 -1.94 -0.65 -3.61
CA PHE A 171 -2.69 0.00 -4.69
C PHE A 171 -2.32 -0.63 -6.02
N THR A 172 -3.33 -0.99 -6.81
CA THR A 172 -3.18 -1.58 -8.15
C THR A 172 -4.15 -0.94 -9.13
N PRO A 173 -3.92 -1.06 -10.46
CA PRO A 173 -4.87 -0.59 -11.45
C PRO A 173 -6.24 -1.26 -11.30
N LEU A 174 -7.32 -0.54 -11.65
CA LEU A 174 -8.62 -1.16 -11.92
C LEU A 174 -8.48 -1.88 -13.27
N ALA A 175 -8.66 -3.19 -13.28
CA ALA A 175 -8.69 -3.97 -14.52
C ALA A 175 -9.99 -3.66 -15.29
N ASP A 176 -10.02 -2.51 -15.96
CA ASP A 176 -11.00 -2.15 -17.01
C ASP A 176 -10.47 -1.05 -17.97
N GLN A 177 -9.16 -0.84 -18.03
CA GLN A 177 -8.51 -0.02 -19.07
C GLN A 177 -7.27 -0.67 -19.70
N ALA A 178 -7.24 -2.00 -19.79
CA ALA A 178 -6.40 -2.67 -20.77
C ALA A 178 -7.25 -2.89 -22.04
N PRO A 179 -6.85 -2.41 -23.23
CA PRO A 179 -7.48 -2.90 -24.46
C PRO A 179 -7.31 -4.44 -24.48
N PRO A 180 -8.34 -5.21 -24.89
CA PRO A 180 -8.28 -6.65 -24.82
C PRO A 180 -7.12 -7.14 -25.69
N ALA A 181 -6.12 -7.74 -25.06
CA ALA A 181 -5.13 -8.53 -25.77
C ALA A 181 -5.84 -9.81 -26.25
N GLU A 182 -6.14 -9.88 -27.55
CA GLU A 182 -6.54 -11.14 -28.19
C GLU A 182 -5.38 -12.14 -28.08
N GLY A 183 -5.55 -13.21 -27.30
CA GLY A 183 -4.60 -14.32 -27.24
C GLY A 183 -5.00 -15.38 -26.22
N PRO A 184 -4.91 -16.69 -26.54
CA PRO A 184 -5.85 -17.68 -26.05
C PRO A 184 -5.56 -18.18 -24.63
N ALA A 185 -6.65 -18.58 -23.99
CA ALA A 185 -6.74 -19.19 -22.68
C ALA A 185 -5.89 -20.46 -22.53
N SER A 186 -5.09 -20.53 -21.45
CA SER A 186 -5.16 -21.60 -20.44
C SER A 186 -4.10 -21.38 -19.36
N ALA A 187 -4.50 -21.30 -18.09
CA ALA A 187 -3.67 -21.75 -16.96
C ALA A 187 -4.54 -21.89 -15.70
N ASP A 188 -4.91 -23.13 -15.43
CA ASP A 188 -4.97 -23.77 -14.11
C ASP A 188 -5.70 -23.04 -12.94
N PRO A 189 -6.93 -23.44 -12.58
CA PRO A 189 -7.69 -22.88 -11.46
C PRO A 189 -7.22 -23.33 -10.06
N SER A 190 -6.09 -24.02 -9.92
CA SER A 190 -5.68 -24.65 -8.65
C SER A 190 -4.70 -23.86 -7.76
N ALA A 191 -4.37 -22.61 -8.10
CA ALA A 191 -3.42 -21.79 -7.33
C ALA A 191 -4.04 -20.63 -6.50
N GLN A 192 -5.36 -20.57 -6.34
CA GLN A 192 -6.05 -19.48 -5.61
C GLN A 192 -6.49 -19.84 -4.18
N ASP A 193 -6.07 -20.98 -3.64
CA ASP A 193 -6.37 -21.38 -2.27
C ASP A 193 -5.40 -20.70 -1.28
N THR A 194 -5.81 -19.57 -0.72
CA THR A 194 -5.96 -19.30 0.73
C THR A 194 -6.27 -17.81 0.92
N TRP A 195 -7.44 -17.39 0.45
CA TRP A 195 -8.05 -16.11 0.83
C TRP A 195 -9.26 -16.45 1.69
N LEU A 196 -9.29 -15.95 2.92
CA LEU A 196 -10.44 -16.11 3.80
C LEU A 196 -11.65 -15.44 3.12
N ARG A 197 -12.51 -16.28 2.52
CA ARG A 197 -13.93 -15.96 2.35
C ARG A 197 -14.50 -15.82 3.76
N LEU A 198 -14.90 -14.61 4.12
CA LEU A 198 -15.96 -14.39 5.09
C LEU A 198 -17.27 -14.36 4.31
#